data_AF-A0A4Y2G2F9-F1
#
_entry.id   AF-A0A4Y2G2F9-F1
#
_cell.length_a   1.000
_cell.length_b   1.000
_cell.length_c   1.000
_cell.angle_alpha   90.00
_cell.angle_beta   90.00
_cell.angle_gamma   90.00
#
_symmetry.space_group_name_H-M   'P 1'
#
loop_
_entity.id
_entity.type
_entity.pdbx_description
1 polymer ?
#
loop_
_entity_poly.entity_id
_entity_poly.type
_entity_poly.pdbx_seq_one_letter_code
_entity_poly.pdbx_strand_id
1 'polypeptide(L)'
;MNDYLYPQCHQTIELHQDKASSHTSQSTVNFVEKMEQVMGAKIVPFSDISAKSPDVSPVYFYAFDLLRYELCERRLTTLFGLWKAVQEEWDNILLPILQ
;
A
#
# COMPACT_ATOMS: atom_id res chain seq x y z
N MET A 1 26.20 -17.95 -29.25
CA MET A 1 25.42 -18.62 -28.19
C MET A 1 25.74 -17.86 -26.92
N ASN A 2 24.89 -16.91 -26.54
CA ASN A 2 25.10 -16.06 -25.37
C ASN A 2 24.09 -16.45 -24.30
N ASP A 3 24.58 -17.06 -23.22
CA ASP A 3 23.82 -17.41 -22.03
C ASP A 3 23.55 -16.16 -21.19
N TYR A 4 22.31 -15.66 -21.22
CA TYR A 4 21.81 -14.71 -20.23
C TYR A 4 21.24 -15.50 -19.05
N LEU A 5 22.08 -15.73 -18.04
CA LEU A 5 21.79 -16.55 -16.84
C LEU A 5 21.09 -15.80 -15.69
N TYR A 6 20.51 -14.63 -15.96
CA TYR A 6 19.64 -13.94 -15.02
C TYR A 6 18.27 -13.76 -15.64
N PRO A 7 17.19 -14.33 -15.06
CA PRO A 7 15.85 -13.90 -15.43
C PRO A 7 15.79 -12.40 -15.17
N GLN A 8 15.45 -11.62 -16.20
CA GLN A 8 14.94 -10.26 -15.99
C GLN A 8 13.73 -10.41 -15.09
N CYS A 9 13.94 -10.23 -13.78
CA CYS A 9 12.85 -10.13 -12.83
C CYS A 9 12.15 -8.82 -13.16
N HIS A 10 11.17 -8.88 -14.05
CA HIS A 10 10.23 -7.79 -14.22
C HIS A 10 9.56 -7.62 -12.86
N GLN A 11 9.95 -6.56 -12.14
CA GLN A 11 9.29 -6.15 -10.91
C GLN A 11 7.85 -5.83 -11.29
N THR A 12 6.98 -6.84 -11.14
CA THR A 12 5.56 -6.70 -11.40
C THR A 12 4.99 -6.06 -10.15
N ILE A 13 4.47 -4.85 -10.28
CA ILE A 13 3.82 -4.16 -9.17
C ILE A 13 2.48 -4.86 -8.95
N GLU A 14 2.26 -5.47 -7.79
CA GLU A 14 0.95 -6.00 -7.42
C GLU A 14 0.18 -4.99 -6.57
N LEU A 15 -1.02 -4.59 -7.01
CA LEU A 15 -1.90 -3.72 -6.26
C LEU A 15 -2.88 -4.53 -5.43
N HIS A 16 -2.77 -4.42 -4.11
CA HIS A 16 -3.71 -4.97 -3.14
C HIS A 16 -4.48 -3.85 -2.42
N GLN A 17 -5.80 -3.76 -2.66
CA GLN A 17 -6.66 -2.68 -2.14
C GLN A 17 -7.94 -3.26 -1.53
N ASP A 18 -8.39 -2.72 -0.40
CA ASP A 18 -9.59 -3.22 0.29
C ASP A 18 -10.90 -2.96 -0.49
N LYS A 19 -11.97 -3.62 -0.05
CA LYS A 19 -13.31 -3.58 -0.68
C LYS A 19 -14.16 -2.36 -0.26
N ALA A 20 -13.56 -1.22 0.03
CA ALA A 20 -14.34 -0.01 0.29
C ALA A 20 -15.17 0.36 -0.95
N SER A 21 -16.38 0.90 -0.75
CA SER A 21 -17.31 1.19 -1.87
C SER A 21 -16.74 2.17 -2.89
N SER A 22 -15.89 3.10 -2.46
CA SER A 22 -15.12 4.00 -3.33
C SER A 22 -14.10 3.25 -4.20
N HIS A 23 -13.52 2.18 -3.68
CA HIS A 23 -12.48 1.38 -4.35
C HIS A 23 -13.09 0.41 -5.37
N THR A 24 -14.31 -0.05 -5.13
CA THR A 24 -15.08 -0.89 -6.07
C THR A 24 -15.95 -0.08 -7.04
N SER A 25 -15.88 1.25 -7.02
CA SER A 25 -16.65 2.09 -7.93
C SER A 25 -16.18 1.90 -9.38
N GLN A 26 -17.09 2.04 -10.34
CA GLN A 26 -16.76 1.87 -11.77
C GLN A 26 -15.62 2.79 -12.21
N SER A 27 -15.60 4.04 -11.73
CA SER A 27 -14.53 4.98 -12.03
C SER A 27 -13.17 4.50 -11.55
N THR A 28 -13.10 3.93 -10.34
CA THR A 28 -11.85 3.42 -9.78
C THR A 28 -11.40 2.16 -10.51
N VAL A 29 -12.32 1.23 -10.80
CA VAL A 29 -12.01 0.02 -11.59
C VAL A 29 -11.45 0.40 -12.96
N ASN A 30 -12.13 1.29 -13.70
CA ASN A 30 -11.66 1.75 -15.02
C ASN A 30 -10.29 2.44 -14.94
N PHE A 31 -10.04 3.22 -13.87
CA PHE A 31 -8.75 3.86 -13.66
C PHE A 31 -7.65 2.83 -13.41
N VAL A 32 -7.91 1.86 -12.55
CA VAL A 32 -6.96 0.83 -12.14
C VAL A 32 -6.63 -0.10 -13.31
N GLU A 33 -7.63 -0.55 -14.08
CA GLU A 33 -7.42 -1.32 -15.33
C GLU A 33 -6.55 -0.57 -16.34
N LYS A 34 -6.74 0.75 -16.48
CA LYS A 34 -5.88 1.58 -17.32
C LYS A 34 -4.44 1.63 -16.79
N MET A 35 -4.25 1.67 -15.48
CA MET A 35 -2.92 1.67 -14.87
C MET A 35 -2.21 0.32 -15.06
N GLU A 36 -2.93 -0.80 -15.01
CA GLU A 36 -2.40 -2.13 -15.34
C GLU A 36 -1.86 -2.16 -16.77
N GLN A 37 -2.61 -1.62 -17.74
CA GLN A 37 -2.16 -1.55 -19.14
C GLN A 37 -0.96 -0.63 -19.35
N VAL A 38 -0.90 0.50 -18.65
CA VAL A 38 0.16 1.51 -18.85
C VAL A 38 1.45 1.17 -18.11
N MET A 39 1.35 0.64 -16.89
CA MET A 39 2.50 0.40 -16.01
C MET A 39 2.89 -1.07 -15.88
N GLY A 40 2.08 -1.99 -16.42
CA GLY A 40 2.28 -3.44 -16.21
C GLY A 40 2.05 -3.86 -14.76
N ALA A 41 1.29 -3.08 -13.99
CA ALA A 41 0.93 -3.41 -12.61
C ALA A 41 -0.19 -4.45 -12.62
N LYS A 42 -0.03 -5.55 -11.89
CA LYS A 42 -1.04 -6.59 -11.76
C LYS A 42 -1.98 -6.25 -10.62
N ILE A 43 -3.28 -6.31 -10.86
CA ILE A 43 -4.28 -6.01 -9.84
C ILE A 43 -4.74 -7.31 -9.21
N VAL A 44 -4.76 -7.38 -7.87
CA VAL A 44 -5.38 -8.52 -7.18
C VAL A 44 -6.90 -8.41 -7.34
N PRO A 45 -7.58 -9.43 -7.91
CA PRO A 45 -9.03 -9.40 -8.05
C PRO A 45 -9.71 -9.21 -6.69
N PHE A 46 -10.77 -8.40 -6.65
CA PHE A 46 -11.53 -8.25 -5.41
C PHE A 46 -12.10 -9.59 -4.92
N SER A 47 -12.34 -10.60 -5.76
CA SER A 47 -12.74 -11.94 -5.30
C SER A 47 -11.77 -12.53 -4.28
N ASP A 48 -10.50 -12.20 -4.40
CA ASP A 48 -9.40 -12.82 -3.66
C ASP A 48 -9.05 -12.03 -2.39
N ILE A 49 -9.65 -10.84 -2.22
CA ILE A 49 -9.43 -9.96 -1.07
C ILE A 49 -10.50 -10.24 -0.01
N SER A 50 -10.08 -10.65 1.18
CA SER A 50 -11.00 -10.91 2.29
C SER A 50 -11.69 -9.62 2.76
N ALA A 51 -12.99 -9.70 3.04
CA ALA A 51 -13.71 -8.58 3.64
C ALA A 51 -13.42 -8.49 5.15
N LYS A 52 -13.25 -7.27 5.66
CA LYS A 52 -13.02 -6.99 7.09
C LYS A 52 -11.75 -7.66 7.67
N SER A 53 -10.72 -7.81 6.85
CA SER A 53 -9.43 -8.36 7.28
C SER A 53 -8.34 -7.27 7.23
N PRO A 54 -8.32 -6.32 8.18
CA PRO A 54 -7.23 -5.34 8.25
C PRO A 54 -5.89 -6.00 8.61
N ASP A 55 -5.92 -7.15 9.27
CA ASP A 55 -4.77 -7.96 9.67
C ASP A 55 -3.98 -8.52 8.48
N VAL A 56 -4.62 -8.75 7.34
CA VAL A 56 -3.94 -9.19 6.11
C VAL A 56 -3.38 -8.04 5.28
N SER A 57 -3.64 -6.79 5.68
CA SER A 57 -3.11 -5.62 4.98
C SER A 57 -1.87 -5.09 5.70
N PRO A 58 -0.69 -5.09 5.06
CA PRO A 58 0.53 -4.54 5.66
C PRO A 58 0.39 -3.07 6.08
N VAL A 59 -0.40 -2.30 5.33
CA VAL A 59 -0.66 -0.89 5.64
C VAL A 59 -1.48 -0.75 6.92
N TYR A 60 -2.56 -1.52 7.08
CA TYR A 60 -3.40 -1.42 8.27
C TYR A 60 -2.74 -2.04 9.50
N PHE A 61 -2.13 -3.22 9.37
CA PHE A 61 -1.58 -3.96 10.50
C PHE A 61 -0.21 -3.44 10.97
N TYR A 62 0.66 -3.00 10.06
CA TYR A 62 1.98 -2.49 10.45
C TYR A 62 2.03 -0.96 10.43
N ALA A 63 1.88 -0.35 9.24
CA ALA A 63 2.14 1.07 9.09
C ALA A 63 1.21 1.94 9.96
N PHE A 64 -0.10 1.67 9.93
CA PHE A 64 -1.06 2.45 10.71
C PHE A 64 -1.02 2.16 12.21
N ASP A 65 -0.73 0.93 12.64
CA ASP A 65 -0.59 0.64 14.08
C ASP A 65 0.66 1.27 14.67
N LEU A 66 1.80 1.24 13.97
CA LEU A 66 3.02 1.95 14.36
C LEU A 66 2.78 3.46 14.43
N LEU A 67 2.18 4.02 13.39
CA LEU A 67 1.86 5.44 13.34
C LEU A 67 0.90 5.82 14.48
N ARG A 68 -0.12 5.01 14.75
CA ARG A 68 -1.07 5.27 15.83
C ARG A 68 -0.38 5.31 17.19
N TYR A 69 0.53 4.37 17.46
CA TYR A 69 1.30 4.33 18.70
C TYR A 69 2.06 5.64 18.93
N GLU A 70 2.83 6.07 17.92
CA GLU A 70 3.64 7.30 17.98
C GLU A 70 2.81 8.58 18.08
N LEU A 71 1.71 8.65 17.33
CA LEU A 71 0.81 9.81 17.37
C LEU A 71 0.10 9.95 18.72
N CYS A 72 -0.25 8.84 19.38
CA CYS A 72 -0.85 8.85 20.70
C CYS A 72 0.10 9.45 21.76
N GLU A 73 1.39 9.10 21.72
CA GLU A 73 2.40 9.63 22.64
C GLU A 73 2.61 11.14 22.46
N ARG A 74 2.57 11.65 21.21
CA ARG A 74 2.84 13.07 20.90
C ARG A 74 1.68 14.02 21.19
N ARG A 75 0.46 13.52 21.44
CA ARG A 75 -0.75 14.31 21.78
C ARG A 75 -0.99 15.51 20.86
N LEU A 76 -0.89 15.29 19.55
CA LEU A 76 -0.95 16.36 18.55
C LEU A 76 -2.35 16.99 18.49
N THR A 77 -2.41 18.32 18.45
CA THR A 77 -3.68 19.09 18.43
C THR A 77 -3.90 19.88 17.14
N THR A 78 -2.95 19.83 16.21
CA THR A 78 -3.01 20.60 14.96
C THR A 78 -2.76 19.70 13.76
N LEU A 79 -3.38 20.02 12.62
CA LEU A 79 -3.16 19.32 11.35
C LEU A 79 -1.70 19.40 10.89
N PHE A 80 -1.06 20.56 11.08
CA PHE A 80 0.36 20.73 10.77
C PHE A 80 1.25 19.84 11.63
N GLY A 81 0.97 19.77 12.94
CA GLY A 81 1.66 18.86 13.85
C GLY A 81 1.47 17.39 13.44
N LEU A 82 0.25 17.00 13.08
CA LEU A 82 -0.06 15.66 12.57
C LEU A 82 0.76 15.34 11.31
N TRP A 83 0.73 16.22 10.31
CA TRP A 83 1.48 16.02 9.07
C TRP A 83 2.98 15.84 9.33
N LYS A 84 3.56 16.71 10.17
CA LYS A 84 4.98 16.63 10.53
C LYS A 84 5.32 15.30 11.21
N ALA A 85 4.52 14.87 12.20
CA ALA A 85 4.77 13.60 12.90
C ALA A 85 4.63 12.39 11.98
N VAL A 86 3.65 12.40 11.06
CA VAL A 86 3.50 11.33 10.05
C VAL A 86 4.74 11.24 9.18
N GLN A 87 5.29 12.39 8.72
CA GLN A 87 6.51 12.39 7.91
C GLN A 87 7.72 11.86 8.68
N GLU A 88 7.91 12.33 9.92
CA GLU A 88 9.00 11.86 10.79
C GLU A 88 8.94 10.34 10.99
N GLU A 89 7.75 9.79 11.27
CA GLU A 89 7.60 8.34 11.43
C GLU A 89 7.74 7.57 10.13
N TRP A 90 7.22 8.10 9.03
CA TRP A 90 7.38 7.47 7.72
C TRP A 90 8.83 7.33 7.32
N ASP A 91 9.66 8.35 7.59
CA ASP A 91 11.11 8.31 7.34
C ASP A 91 11.84 7.32 8.26
N ASN A 92 11.27 6.98 9.42
CA ASN A 92 11.81 6.01 10.37
C ASN A 92 11.38 4.56 10.08
N ILE A 93 10.33 4.33 9.28
CA ILE A 93 9.90 2.98 8.91
C ILE A 93 10.97 2.37 8.00
N LEU A 94 11.66 1.35 8.49
CA LEU A 94 12.60 0.57 7.70
C LEU A 94 11.86 -0.11 6.54
N LEU A 95 12.18 0.28 5.29
CA LEU A 95 11.62 -0.31 4.07
C LEU A 95 11.60 -1.86 4.04
N PRO A 96 12.57 -2.60 4.61
CA PRO A 96 12.50 -4.06 4.70
C PRO A 96 11.31 -4.62 5.49
N ILE A 97 10.66 -3.83 6.34
CA ILE A 97 9.46 -4.24 7.10
C ILE A 97 8.20 -4.21 6.22
N LEU A 98 8.24 -3.47 5.11
CA LEU A 98 7.13 -3.27 4.19
C LEU A 98 7.27 -4.06 2.87
N GLN A 99 8.25 -4.96 2.77
CA GLN A 99 8.48 -5.88 1.64
C GLN A 99 7.86 -7.25 1.91
#